data_AF-A0A7W1GVR9-F1
#
_entry.id   AF-A0A7W1GVR9-F1
#
_cell.length_a   1.000
_cell.length_b   1.000
_cell.length_c   1.000
_cell.angle_alpha   90.00
_cell.angle_beta   90.00
_cell.angle_gamma   90.00
#
_symmetry.space_group_name_H-M   'P 1'
#
loop_
_entity.id
_entity.type
_entity.pdbx_description
1 polymer ?
#
loop_
_entity_poly.entity_id
_entity_poly.type
_entity_poly.pdbx_seq_one_letter_code
_entity_poly.pdbx_strand_id
1 'polypeptide(L)'
;MFQLIKPIIFVFISFQLSILSINTYSEELVDLLEQVNDYDIDKQAAFNVIESGGGVYYHEMEAIVPLYPEIIHQEWLEYRSIIAKEIGTVSPLFSKEHMTWQNSAQSSDELLRDAKKVSLFFLDFCEKIATDTDSNTYFGPDNDYLLKSKSSLLRKIKKDVKRLGTESKAISIMPDSIRGSIITDSPLNIARIVAEIKEAANEINGKVFFHNYWEEEKQSGYVGVHAKILFPIKGINSDEETRYIIAELQIHLDCIMDGTPESVKERTHVLYESLRSENHDPVFMSNASKLLFLTALKKYVSNEHQISINE
;
A
#
# COMPACT_ATOMS: atom_id res chain seq x y z
N MET A 1 -26.10 17.44 -35.25
CA MET A 1 -25.53 16.28 -34.54
C MET A 1 -24.00 16.38 -34.62
N PHE A 2 -23.40 17.21 -33.76
CA PHE A 2 -21.97 17.22 -33.47
C PHE A 2 -21.83 17.60 -31.99
N GLN A 3 -21.24 16.70 -31.22
CA GLN A 3 -21.03 16.84 -29.78
C GLN A 3 -19.94 17.87 -29.49
N LEU A 4 -20.15 18.66 -28.43
CA LEU A 4 -19.17 19.55 -27.84
C LEU A 4 -17.91 18.77 -27.42
N ILE A 5 -16.75 19.22 -27.88
CA ILE A 5 -15.44 18.88 -27.32
C ILE A 5 -15.18 19.92 -26.20
N LYS A 6 -14.98 19.47 -24.95
CA LYS A 6 -14.53 20.31 -23.83
C LYS A 6 -13.08 20.75 -24.06
N PRO A 7 -12.65 21.95 -23.62
CA PRO A 7 -11.29 22.40 -23.83
C PRO A 7 -10.33 21.65 -22.91
N ILE A 8 -9.39 20.93 -23.50
CA ILE A 8 -8.15 20.50 -22.82
C ILE A 8 -7.17 21.66 -22.98
N ILE A 9 -6.80 22.31 -21.88
CA ILE A 9 -5.76 23.33 -21.86
C ILE A 9 -4.41 22.59 -21.94
N PHE A 10 -3.77 22.65 -23.11
CA PHE A 10 -2.38 22.23 -23.31
C PHE A 10 -1.49 23.47 -23.29
N VAL A 11 -0.53 23.53 -22.37
CA VAL A 11 0.51 24.58 -22.35
C VAL A 11 1.87 23.91 -22.51
N PHE A 12 2.56 24.26 -23.60
CA PHE A 12 3.93 23.87 -23.92
C PHE A 12 4.83 25.10 -23.75
N ILE A 13 5.86 25.05 -22.90
CA ILE A 13 6.97 26.02 -22.97
C ILE A 13 8.31 25.31 -22.76
N SER A 14 9.24 25.60 -23.67
CA SER A 14 10.61 25.09 -23.71
C SER A 14 11.54 25.76 -22.69
N PHE A 15 12.61 25.03 -22.39
CA PHE A 15 13.51 25.09 -21.24
C PHE A 15 14.41 26.36 -21.07
N GLN A 16 13.99 27.58 -21.47
CA GLN A 16 14.85 28.78 -21.34
C GLN A 16 14.20 30.07 -20.79
N LEU A 17 13.00 30.01 -20.19
CA LEU A 17 12.34 31.19 -19.58
C LEU A 17 12.00 31.02 -18.09
N SER A 18 12.84 30.31 -17.33
CA SER A 18 12.55 29.82 -15.97
C SER A 18 12.64 30.83 -14.82
N ILE A 19 12.57 32.15 -15.04
CA ILE A 19 12.53 33.13 -13.93
C ILE A 19 11.32 34.09 -14.01
N LEU A 20 10.79 34.36 -15.21
CA LEU A 20 9.69 35.33 -15.36
C LEU A 20 8.30 34.69 -15.38
N SER A 21 8.16 33.39 -15.64
CA SER A 21 6.87 32.69 -15.59
C SER A 21 6.48 32.22 -14.18
N ILE A 22 7.43 32.10 -13.24
CA ILE A 22 7.14 31.62 -11.87
C ILE A 22 6.14 32.54 -11.16
N ASN A 23 6.18 33.85 -11.39
CA ASN A 23 5.29 34.79 -10.70
C ASN A 23 3.82 34.68 -11.14
N THR A 24 3.53 34.41 -12.42
CA THR A 24 2.14 34.32 -12.89
C THR A 24 1.52 32.95 -12.57
N TYR A 25 2.31 31.87 -12.60
CA TYR A 25 1.85 30.55 -12.15
C TYR A 25 1.69 30.48 -10.63
N SER A 26 2.37 31.35 -9.87
CA SER A 26 2.23 31.38 -8.42
C SER A 26 0.84 31.81 -7.96
N GLU A 27 0.14 32.71 -8.66
CA GLU A 27 -1.19 33.18 -8.23
C GLU A 27 -2.29 32.12 -8.47
N GLU A 28 -2.35 31.49 -9.65
CA GLU A 28 -3.32 30.41 -9.91
C GLU A 28 -3.04 29.16 -9.07
N LEU A 29 -1.77 28.85 -8.76
CA LEU A 29 -1.44 27.75 -7.84
C LEU A 29 -1.67 28.12 -6.38
N VAL A 30 -1.49 29.38 -5.98
CA VAL A 30 -1.87 29.85 -4.63
C VAL A 30 -3.38 29.76 -4.46
N ASP A 31 -4.17 30.18 -5.46
CA ASP A 31 -5.61 30.00 -5.47
C ASP A 31 -6.00 28.50 -5.44
N LEU A 32 -5.21 27.63 -6.10
CA LEU A 32 -5.40 26.18 -6.04
C LEU A 32 -5.05 25.61 -4.65
N LEU A 33 -3.96 26.08 -4.03
CA LEU A 33 -3.52 25.71 -2.68
C LEU A 33 -4.47 26.22 -1.60
N GLU A 34 -5.18 27.32 -1.86
CA GLU A 34 -6.28 27.84 -1.04
C GLU A 34 -7.58 27.04 -1.23
N GLN A 35 -7.77 26.39 -2.37
CA GLN A 35 -8.94 25.53 -2.67
C GLN A 35 -8.73 24.05 -2.30
N VAL A 36 -7.49 23.58 -2.25
CA VAL A 36 -7.15 22.27 -1.71
C VAL A 36 -7.37 22.35 -0.19
N ASN A 37 -8.38 21.61 0.29
CA ASN A 37 -8.71 21.47 1.71
C ASN A 37 -7.46 21.24 2.57
N ASP A 38 -7.55 21.58 3.86
CA ASP A 38 -6.49 21.72 4.87
C ASP A 38 -5.49 20.54 5.10
N TYR A 39 -5.38 19.61 4.17
CA TYR A 39 -4.50 18.46 4.21
C TYR A 39 -3.06 18.83 3.79
N ASP A 40 -2.18 18.83 4.78
CA ASP A 40 -0.73 19.12 4.70
C ASP A 40 -0.01 18.34 3.58
N ILE A 41 -0.41 17.09 3.33
CA ILE A 41 0.19 16.24 2.29
C ILE A 41 -0.11 16.75 0.87
N ASP A 42 -1.29 17.31 0.59
CA ASP A 42 -1.63 17.78 -0.75
C ASP A 42 -0.99 19.12 -1.08
N LYS A 43 -0.85 19.99 -0.08
CA LYS A 43 -0.06 21.21 -0.20
C LYS A 43 1.41 20.86 -0.46
N GLN A 44 1.97 19.87 0.24
CA GLN A 44 3.33 19.41 0.00
C GLN A 44 3.47 18.69 -1.35
N ALA A 45 2.49 17.91 -1.79
CA ALA A 45 2.50 17.25 -3.09
C ALA A 45 2.46 18.29 -4.22
N ALA A 46 1.62 19.33 -4.09
CA ALA A 46 1.58 20.46 -5.00
C ALA A 46 2.91 21.23 -5.03
N PHE A 47 3.54 21.44 -3.87
CA PHE A 47 4.85 22.08 -3.78
C PHE A 47 5.96 21.24 -4.43
N ASN A 48 6.03 19.94 -4.14
CA ASN A 48 6.97 19.02 -4.76
C ASN A 48 6.78 18.96 -6.28
N VAL A 49 5.53 19.02 -6.73
CA VAL A 49 5.20 19.10 -8.15
C VAL A 49 5.72 20.39 -8.78
N ILE A 50 5.62 21.54 -8.10
CA ILE A 50 6.18 22.81 -8.59
C ILE A 50 7.71 22.70 -8.76
N GLU A 51 8.41 22.13 -7.77
CA GLU A 51 9.86 21.94 -7.86
C GLU A 51 10.26 20.96 -8.98
N SER A 52 9.47 19.91 -9.21
CA SER A 52 9.72 18.88 -10.23
C SER A 52 9.08 19.20 -11.60
N GLY A 53 8.61 20.44 -11.84
CA GLY A 53 8.22 20.95 -13.16
C GLY A 53 6.72 21.17 -13.41
N GLY A 54 5.84 20.82 -12.49
CA GLY A 54 4.40 21.13 -12.53
C GLY A 54 3.49 19.90 -12.68
N GLY A 55 2.19 20.10 -12.47
CA GLY A 55 1.18 19.04 -12.43
C GLY A 55 -0.22 19.61 -12.66
N VAL A 56 -1.15 18.71 -12.97
CA VAL A 56 -2.56 19.06 -13.24
C VAL A 56 -3.42 18.42 -12.17
N TYR A 57 -4.28 19.21 -11.54
CA TYR A 57 -5.29 18.69 -10.61
C TYR A 57 -6.48 18.13 -11.39
N TYR A 58 -6.79 16.86 -11.15
CA TYR A 58 -7.92 16.16 -11.74
C TYR A 58 -9.06 16.12 -10.71
N HIS A 59 -10.04 17.01 -10.85
CA HIS A 59 -11.17 17.12 -9.92
C HIS A 59 -11.95 15.81 -9.71
N GLU A 60 -12.14 15.02 -10.76
CA GLU A 60 -12.87 13.75 -10.69
C GLU A 60 -12.14 12.71 -9.81
N MET A 61 -10.83 12.82 -9.70
CA MET A 61 -9.97 11.93 -8.91
C MET A 61 -9.52 12.54 -7.59
N GLU A 62 -9.80 13.82 -7.37
CA GLU A 62 -9.26 14.64 -6.28
C GLU A 62 -7.74 14.47 -6.11
N ALA A 63 -7.00 14.51 -7.23
CA ALA A 63 -5.57 14.17 -7.25
C ALA A 63 -4.76 15.02 -8.21
N ILE A 64 -3.48 15.20 -7.87
CA ILE A 64 -2.50 15.86 -8.75
C ILE A 64 -1.80 14.79 -9.59
N VAL A 65 -1.81 14.98 -10.91
CA VAL A 65 -1.06 14.17 -11.86
C VAL A 65 0.14 14.99 -12.34
N PRO A 66 1.38 14.47 -12.21
CA PRO A 66 2.57 15.21 -12.62
C PRO A 66 2.64 15.39 -14.15
N LEU A 67 3.06 16.57 -14.61
CA LEU A 67 3.33 16.83 -16.03
C LEU A 67 4.59 16.10 -16.53
N TYR A 68 5.55 15.88 -15.62
CA TYR A 68 6.84 15.23 -15.87
C TYR A 68 6.98 13.96 -15.03
N PRO A 69 6.20 12.90 -15.32
CA PRO A 69 6.17 11.67 -14.52
C PRO A 69 7.52 10.95 -14.44
N GLU A 70 8.40 11.14 -15.41
CA GLU A 70 9.76 10.62 -15.41
C GLU A 70 10.63 11.24 -14.30
N ILE A 71 10.48 12.54 -14.00
CA ILE A 71 11.20 13.20 -12.90
C ILE A 71 10.71 12.64 -11.56
N ILE A 72 9.39 12.58 -11.37
CA ILE A 72 8.77 11.96 -10.18
C ILE A 72 9.24 10.52 -10.01
N HIS A 73 9.38 9.77 -11.10
CA HIS A 73 9.86 8.40 -11.05
C HIS A 73 11.33 8.29 -10.62
N GLN A 74 12.22 9.14 -11.13
CA GLN A 74 13.63 9.13 -10.73
C GLN A 74 13.81 9.54 -9.27
N GLU A 75 13.13 10.61 -8.83
CA GLU A 75 13.16 11.01 -7.42
C GLU A 75 12.59 9.89 -6.53
N TRP A 76 11.48 9.27 -6.92
CA TRP A 76 10.90 8.16 -6.16
C TRP A 76 11.87 6.99 -6.03
N LEU A 77 12.61 6.65 -7.09
CA LEU A 77 13.64 5.61 -7.05
C LEU A 77 14.76 5.95 -6.07
N GLU A 78 15.20 7.22 -6.05
CA GLU A 78 16.25 7.70 -5.15
C GLU A 78 15.83 7.59 -3.68
N TYR A 79 14.73 8.23 -3.29
CA TYR A 79 14.26 8.24 -1.89
C TYR A 79 13.84 6.85 -1.41
N ARG A 80 13.22 6.03 -2.27
CA ARG A 80 12.95 4.62 -1.95
C ARG A 80 14.24 3.86 -1.67
N SER A 81 15.30 4.08 -2.47
CA SER A 81 16.57 3.36 -2.31
C SER A 81 17.31 3.74 -1.02
N ILE A 82 17.19 4.99 -0.57
CA ILE A 82 17.72 5.45 0.73
C ILE A 82 17.07 4.63 1.86
N ILE A 83 15.74 4.63 1.92
CA ILE A 83 14.98 3.92 2.96
C ILE A 83 15.17 2.39 2.85
N ALA A 84 15.13 1.83 1.64
CA ALA A 84 15.33 0.39 1.43
C ALA A 84 16.70 -0.09 1.94
N LYS A 85 17.73 0.75 1.83
CA LYS A 85 19.07 0.45 2.37
C LYS A 85 19.06 0.36 3.90
N GLU A 86 18.28 1.20 4.58
CA GLU A 86 18.15 1.17 6.04
C GLU A 86 17.33 -0.01 6.54
N ILE A 87 16.25 -0.37 5.83
CA ILE A 87 15.51 -1.62 6.08
C ILE A 87 16.45 -2.83 6.00
N GLY A 88 17.40 -2.77 5.08
CA GLY A 88 18.33 -3.87 4.81
C GLY A 88 17.65 -5.03 4.10
N THR A 89 18.32 -6.18 4.09
CA THR A 89 17.83 -7.36 3.38
C THR A 89 16.72 -8.04 4.18
N VAL A 90 15.47 -7.81 3.77
CA VAL A 90 14.35 -8.67 4.15
C VAL A 90 14.47 -9.93 3.31
N SER A 91 15.26 -10.91 3.81
CA SER A 91 15.62 -12.12 3.05
C SER A 91 14.39 -12.67 2.32
N PRO A 92 14.33 -12.57 0.99
CA PRO A 92 13.26 -13.19 0.26
C PRO A 92 13.52 -14.68 0.37
N LEU A 93 12.70 -15.35 1.16
CA LEU A 93 12.54 -16.78 0.97
C LEU A 93 11.78 -16.92 -0.35
N PHE A 94 12.44 -16.70 -1.49
CA PHE A 94 11.96 -17.20 -2.79
C PHE A 94 12.02 -18.73 -2.75
N SER A 95 11.20 -19.33 -1.87
CA SER A 95 10.87 -20.72 -1.92
C SER A 95 9.68 -20.81 -2.86
N LYS A 96 9.79 -21.59 -3.93
CA LYS A 96 8.63 -21.96 -4.74
C LYS A 96 7.57 -22.70 -3.90
N GLU A 97 7.92 -23.12 -2.68
CA GLU A 97 7.05 -23.77 -1.72
C GLU A 97 5.84 -22.91 -1.36
N HIS A 98 5.97 -21.59 -1.19
CA HIS A 98 4.79 -20.77 -0.87
C HIS A 98 3.73 -20.76 -1.98
N MET A 99 4.11 -21.07 -3.23
CA MET A 99 3.18 -21.18 -4.35
C MET A 99 2.32 -22.46 -4.27
N THR A 100 2.69 -23.43 -3.44
CA THR A 100 1.92 -24.65 -3.22
C THR A 100 0.98 -24.55 -2.03
N TRP A 101 1.04 -23.45 -1.25
CA TRP A 101 0.17 -23.24 -0.11
C TRP A 101 -1.27 -23.02 -0.55
N GLN A 102 -2.20 -23.61 0.20
CA GLN A 102 -3.62 -23.57 -0.10
C GLN A 102 -4.45 -23.40 1.17
N ASN A 103 -5.50 -22.58 1.09
CA ASN A 103 -6.62 -22.62 2.02
C ASN A 103 -7.30 -24.00 1.93
N SER A 104 -7.69 -24.57 3.07
CA SER A 104 -8.45 -25.83 3.09
C SER A 104 -9.91 -25.67 2.67
N ALA A 105 -10.44 -24.44 2.73
CA ALA A 105 -11.82 -24.13 2.37
C ALA A 105 -12.15 -24.49 0.92
N GLN A 106 -13.29 -25.15 0.70
CA GLN A 106 -13.76 -25.54 -0.63
C GLN A 106 -14.80 -24.57 -1.22
N SER A 107 -15.28 -23.63 -0.41
CA SER A 107 -16.24 -22.59 -0.83
C SER A 107 -15.92 -21.25 -0.15
N SER A 108 -16.47 -20.16 -0.69
CA SER A 108 -16.32 -18.82 -0.12
C SER A 108 -16.91 -18.70 1.30
N ASP A 109 -18.02 -19.39 1.58
CA ASP A 109 -18.63 -19.43 2.91
C ASP A 109 -17.78 -20.22 3.90
N GLU A 110 -17.15 -21.32 3.47
CA GLU A 110 -16.17 -22.02 4.30
C GLU A 110 -14.96 -21.16 4.61
N LEU A 111 -14.44 -20.43 3.63
CA LEU A 111 -13.28 -19.54 3.80
C LEU A 111 -13.59 -18.43 4.81
N LEU A 112 -14.77 -17.81 4.74
CA LEU A 112 -15.20 -16.80 5.71
C LEU A 112 -15.35 -17.37 7.12
N ARG A 113 -15.91 -18.58 7.24
CA ARG A 113 -16.06 -19.26 8.53
C ARG A 113 -14.70 -19.61 9.14
N ASP A 114 -13.78 -20.10 8.33
CA ASP A 114 -12.42 -20.42 8.74
C ASP A 114 -11.65 -19.15 9.13
N ALA A 115 -11.83 -18.06 8.36
CA ALA A 115 -11.30 -16.74 8.68
C ALA A 115 -11.79 -16.23 10.04
N LYS A 116 -13.08 -16.30 10.29
CA LYS A 116 -13.69 -15.88 11.57
C LYS A 116 -13.21 -16.70 12.77
N LYS A 117 -12.90 -17.99 12.58
CA LYS A 117 -12.38 -18.84 13.67
C LYS A 117 -10.97 -18.43 14.11
N VAL A 118 -10.15 -17.98 13.17
CA VAL A 118 -8.73 -17.65 13.42
C VAL A 118 -8.53 -16.15 13.68
N SER A 119 -9.51 -15.29 13.40
CA SER A 119 -9.30 -13.82 13.42
C SER A 119 -8.83 -13.27 14.77
N LEU A 120 -9.38 -13.74 15.90
CA LEU A 120 -8.91 -13.28 17.22
C LEU A 120 -7.48 -13.73 17.51
N PHE A 121 -7.15 -14.97 17.15
CA PHE A 121 -5.79 -15.46 17.28
C PHE A 121 -4.80 -14.71 16.39
N PHE A 122 -5.21 -14.35 15.17
CA PHE A 122 -4.41 -13.52 14.26
C PHE A 122 -4.22 -12.09 14.80
N LEU A 123 -5.25 -11.52 15.42
CA LEU A 123 -5.16 -10.23 16.10
C LEU A 123 -4.13 -10.28 17.23
N ASP A 124 -4.26 -11.21 18.17
CA ASP A 124 -3.33 -11.40 19.28
C ASP A 124 -1.89 -11.65 18.79
N PHE A 125 -1.74 -12.44 17.72
CA PHE A 125 -0.46 -12.68 17.06
C PHE A 125 0.19 -11.38 16.57
N CYS A 126 -0.58 -10.51 15.90
CA CYS A 126 -0.07 -9.24 15.41
C CYS A 126 0.22 -8.24 16.54
N GLU A 127 -0.66 -8.14 17.55
CA GLU A 127 -0.50 -7.23 18.69
C GLU A 127 0.74 -7.59 19.51
N LYS A 128 1.01 -8.88 19.70
CA LYS A 128 2.24 -9.36 20.34
C LYS A 128 3.48 -8.89 19.59
N ILE A 129 3.53 -9.12 18.28
CA ILE A 129 4.68 -8.71 17.44
C ILE A 129 4.88 -7.20 17.52
N ALA A 130 3.80 -6.43 17.38
CA ALA A 130 3.86 -4.98 17.45
C ALA A 130 4.36 -4.49 18.81
N THR A 131 3.94 -5.12 19.91
CA THR A 131 4.44 -4.84 21.26
C THR A 131 5.94 -5.15 21.38
N ASP A 132 6.38 -6.31 20.89
CA ASP A 132 7.77 -6.76 20.98
C ASP A 132 8.72 -5.92 20.09
N THR A 133 8.20 -5.23 19.08
CA THR A 133 8.96 -4.37 18.17
C THR A 133 8.73 -2.88 18.34
N ASP A 134 8.02 -2.44 19.38
CA ASP A 134 7.65 -1.04 19.62
C ASP A 134 6.99 -0.41 18.38
N SER A 135 5.90 -1.03 17.94
CA SER A 135 5.17 -0.73 16.72
C SER A 135 3.67 -0.74 16.98
N ASN A 136 2.89 -0.29 16.01
CA ASN A 136 1.42 -0.26 16.12
C ASN A 136 0.78 -1.25 15.17
N THR A 137 -0.34 -1.83 15.55
CA THR A 137 -1.19 -2.59 14.62
C THR A 137 -2.34 -1.73 14.12
N TYR A 138 -2.77 -1.97 12.88
CA TYR A 138 -3.99 -1.38 12.33
C TYR A 138 -4.82 -2.40 11.55
N PHE A 139 -6.12 -2.45 11.90
CA PHE A 139 -7.10 -3.34 11.27
C PHE A 139 -8.36 -2.59 10.85
N GLY A 140 -8.28 -1.28 10.60
CA GLY A 140 -9.45 -0.44 10.36
C GLY A 140 -10.13 0.04 11.65
N PRO A 141 -11.07 0.98 11.56
CA PRO A 141 -11.94 1.35 12.67
C PRO A 141 -12.63 0.11 13.25
N ASP A 142 -12.63 -0.04 14.57
CA ASP A 142 -13.26 -1.18 15.28
C ASP A 142 -12.83 -2.57 14.77
N ASN A 143 -11.63 -2.69 14.18
CA ASN A 143 -11.10 -3.88 13.52
C ASN A 143 -11.90 -4.36 12.29
N ASP A 144 -12.66 -3.47 11.64
CA ASP A 144 -13.52 -3.81 10.49
C ASP A 144 -12.77 -4.35 9.26
N TYR A 145 -11.46 -4.12 9.15
CA TYR A 145 -10.63 -4.61 8.06
C TYR A 145 -9.88 -5.90 8.39
N LEU A 146 -9.94 -6.38 9.64
CA LEU A 146 -9.37 -7.65 10.07
C LEU A 146 -9.91 -8.81 9.22
N LEU A 147 -11.22 -8.82 9.00
CA LEU A 147 -11.91 -9.76 8.15
C LEU A 147 -12.34 -9.07 6.86
N LYS A 148 -12.03 -9.67 5.71
CA LYS A 148 -12.52 -9.15 4.44
C LYS A 148 -14.04 -9.34 4.37
N SER A 149 -14.77 -8.27 4.04
CA SER A 149 -16.22 -8.33 3.85
C SER A 149 -16.60 -9.33 2.76
N LYS A 150 -17.75 -9.99 2.91
CA LYS A 150 -18.24 -11.00 1.95
C LYS A 150 -18.31 -10.45 0.52
N SER A 151 -18.76 -9.21 0.34
CA SER A 151 -18.81 -8.57 -0.97
C SER A 151 -17.44 -8.35 -1.60
N SER A 152 -16.46 -7.89 -0.81
CA SER A 152 -15.07 -7.70 -1.25
C SER A 152 -14.40 -9.04 -1.59
N LEU A 153 -14.65 -10.07 -0.78
CA LEU A 153 -14.15 -11.42 -1.00
C LEU A 153 -14.70 -12.01 -2.31
N LEU A 154 -16.02 -12.02 -2.49
CA LEU A 154 -16.67 -12.57 -3.69
C LEU A 154 -16.23 -11.82 -4.96
N ARG A 155 -16.06 -10.49 -4.87
CA ARG A 155 -15.53 -9.68 -5.98
C ARG A 155 -14.12 -10.12 -6.35
N LYS A 156 -13.24 -10.33 -5.37
CA LYS A 156 -11.86 -10.77 -5.61
C LYS A 156 -11.81 -12.19 -6.18
N ILE A 157 -12.59 -13.13 -5.62
CA ILE A 157 -12.75 -14.48 -6.16
C ILE A 157 -13.19 -14.43 -7.62
N LYS A 158 -14.24 -13.67 -7.95
CA LYS A 158 -14.73 -13.53 -9.33
C LYS A 158 -13.65 -12.99 -10.29
N LYS A 159 -12.81 -12.05 -9.82
CA LYS A 159 -11.67 -11.54 -10.59
C LYS A 159 -10.62 -12.64 -10.82
N ASP A 160 -10.27 -13.38 -9.78
CA ASP A 160 -9.28 -14.45 -9.87
C ASP A 160 -9.78 -15.65 -10.68
N VAL A 161 -11.07 -15.95 -10.69
CA VAL A 161 -11.68 -16.98 -11.57
C VAL A 161 -11.40 -16.68 -13.05
N LYS A 162 -11.47 -15.41 -13.47
CA LYS A 162 -11.14 -15.03 -14.86
C LYS A 162 -9.69 -15.36 -15.24
N ARG A 163 -8.78 -15.36 -14.25
CA ARG A 163 -7.34 -15.62 -14.43
C ARG A 163 -6.99 -17.10 -14.25
N LEU A 164 -7.64 -17.79 -13.31
CA LEU A 164 -7.27 -19.13 -12.84
C LEU A 164 -8.20 -20.23 -13.37
N GLY A 165 -9.35 -19.85 -13.95
CA GLY A 165 -10.31 -20.72 -14.59
C GLY A 165 -11.41 -21.29 -13.68
N THR A 166 -11.16 -21.44 -12.37
CA THR A 166 -12.17 -22.02 -11.44
C THR A 166 -12.24 -21.30 -10.10
N GLU A 167 -13.41 -21.36 -9.46
CA GLU A 167 -13.63 -20.77 -8.14
C GLU A 167 -12.78 -21.44 -7.06
N SER A 168 -12.72 -22.78 -7.06
CA SER A 168 -11.90 -23.56 -6.13
C SER A 168 -10.42 -23.13 -6.17
N LYS A 169 -9.84 -22.89 -7.35
CA LYS A 169 -8.46 -22.38 -7.48
C LYS A 169 -8.31 -20.95 -6.95
N ALA A 170 -9.31 -20.10 -7.15
CA ALA A 170 -9.30 -18.73 -6.62
C ALA A 170 -9.40 -18.70 -5.09
N ILE A 171 -10.25 -19.56 -4.51
CA ILE A 171 -10.39 -19.72 -3.06
C ILE A 171 -9.10 -20.29 -2.46
N SER A 172 -8.52 -21.33 -3.07
CA SER A 172 -7.36 -22.01 -2.50
C SER A 172 -6.15 -21.08 -2.33
N ILE A 173 -5.95 -20.10 -3.20
CA ILE A 173 -4.80 -19.19 -3.11
C ILE A 173 -5.09 -17.82 -2.47
N MET A 174 -6.33 -17.58 -2.01
CA MET A 174 -6.75 -16.28 -1.47
C MET A 174 -6.01 -15.93 -0.17
N PRO A 175 -5.12 -14.93 -0.15
CA PRO A 175 -4.27 -14.69 1.02
C PRO A 175 -4.87 -13.71 2.04
N ASP A 176 -5.85 -12.90 1.65
CA ASP A 176 -6.29 -11.72 2.41
C ASP A 176 -7.76 -11.83 2.85
N SER A 177 -8.16 -13.06 3.24
CA SER A 177 -9.45 -13.31 3.91
C SER A 177 -9.43 -12.82 5.37
N ILE A 178 -8.30 -13.02 6.05
CA ILE A 178 -7.87 -12.30 7.25
C ILE A 178 -6.68 -11.43 6.86
N ARG A 179 -6.63 -10.18 7.33
CA ARG A 179 -5.49 -9.30 7.07
C ARG A 179 -5.26 -8.28 8.17
N GLY A 180 -4.03 -7.79 8.26
CA GLY A 180 -3.65 -6.74 9.20
C GLY A 180 -2.51 -5.88 8.70
N SER A 181 -2.18 -4.83 9.43
CA SER A 181 -0.99 -4.03 9.20
C SER A 181 -0.22 -3.83 10.51
N ILE A 182 1.11 -3.92 10.46
CA ILE A 182 2.03 -3.41 11.48
C ILE A 182 2.68 -2.15 10.93
N ILE A 183 2.69 -1.10 11.72
CA ILE A 183 3.16 0.24 11.38
C ILE A 183 4.30 0.59 12.33
N THR A 184 5.42 1.04 11.77
CA THR A 184 6.56 1.52 12.54
C THR A 184 7.06 2.85 11.97
N ASP A 185 7.64 3.69 12.80
CA ASP A 185 8.31 4.94 12.42
C ASP A 185 9.73 4.72 11.87
N SER A 186 10.30 3.52 12.08
CA SER A 186 11.70 3.25 11.76
C SER A 186 11.89 2.15 10.70
N PRO A 187 12.62 2.43 9.61
CA PRO A 187 13.10 1.44 8.65
C PRO A 187 13.82 0.26 9.30
N LEU A 188 14.62 0.52 10.35
CA LEU A 188 15.36 -0.51 11.08
C LEU A 188 14.42 -1.50 11.80
N ASN A 189 13.27 -1.04 12.26
CA ASN A 189 12.28 -1.88 12.93
C ASN A 189 11.60 -2.86 11.97
N ILE A 190 11.54 -2.58 10.65
CA ILE A 190 10.95 -3.52 9.67
C ILE A 190 11.69 -4.86 9.68
N ALA A 191 13.03 -4.86 9.77
CA ALA A 191 13.80 -6.11 9.85
C ALA A 191 13.51 -6.89 11.14
N ARG A 192 13.32 -6.19 12.27
CA ARG A 192 12.93 -6.79 13.56
C ARG A 192 11.54 -7.41 13.47
N ILE A 193 10.55 -6.68 12.94
CA ILE A 193 9.19 -7.17 12.72
C ILE A 193 9.19 -8.45 11.86
N VAL A 194 9.99 -8.48 10.79
CA VAL A 194 10.12 -9.68 9.95
C VAL A 194 10.67 -10.87 10.74
N ALA A 195 11.64 -10.66 11.63
CA ALA A 195 12.19 -11.71 12.48
C ALA A 195 11.15 -12.23 13.48
N GLU A 196 10.44 -11.34 14.17
CA GLU A 196 9.39 -11.68 15.14
C GLU A 196 8.22 -12.43 14.47
N ILE A 197 7.79 -12.01 13.27
CA ILE A 197 6.77 -12.75 12.50
C ILE A 197 7.24 -14.18 12.21
N LYS A 198 8.51 -14.39 11.88
CA LYS A 198 9.05 -15.74 11.61
C LYS A 198 9.04 -16.60 12.87
N GLU A 199 9.49 -16.04 13.98
CA GLU A 199 9.52 -16.74 15.26
C GLU A 199 8.11 -17.11 15.72
N ALA A 200 7.20 -16.14 15.77
CA ALA A 200 5.82 -16.36 16.14
C ALA A 200 5.10 -17.35 15.19
N ALA A 201 5.38 -17.30 13.88
CA ALA A 201 4.83 -18.27 12.93
C ALA A 201 5.35 -19.69 13.20
N ASN A 202 6.62 -19.86 13.56
CA ASN A 202 7.19 -21.17 13.89
C ASN A 202 6.58 -21.76 15.16
N GLU A 203 6.34 -20.95 16.20
CA GLU A 203 5.73 -21.39 17.47
C GLU A 203 4.35 -22.04 17.28
N ILE A 204 3.63 -21.61 16.25
CA ILE A 204 2.28 -22.08 15.94
C ILE A 204 2.26 -23.19 14.88
N ASN A 205 3.43 -23.69 14.46
CA ASN A 205 3.60 -24.56 13.29
C ASN A 205 3.05 -23.96 11.99
N GLY A 206 3.07 -22.63 11.88
CA GLY A 206 2.75 -21.89 10.68
C GLY A 206 3.94 -21.83 9.72
N LYS A 207 3.68 -21.31 8.51
CA LYS A 207 4.72 -20.98 7.55
C LYS A 207 4.55 -19.55 7.08
N VAL A 208 5.66 -18.85 6.88
CA VAL A 208 5.63 -17.45 6.42
C VAL A 208 6.47 -17.23 5.17
N PHE A 209 5.92 -16.43 4.26
CA PHE A 209 6.59 -15.95 3.06
C PHE A 209 6.54 -14.43 3.04
N PHE A 210 7.67 -13.78 2.82
CA PHE A 210 7.76 -12.32 2.74
C PHE A 210 7.97 -11.86 1.30
N HIS A 211 7.29 -10.78 0.96
CA HIS A 211 7.43 -10.06 -0.29
C HIS A 211 7.84 -8.62 0.02
N ASN A 212 9.06 -8.23 -0.39
CA ASN A 212 9.59 -6.89 -0.10
C ASN A 212 9.33 -5.94 -1.28
N TYR A 213 8.32 -5.09 -1.17
CA TYR A 213 8.03 -4.08 -2.20
C TYR A 213 8.99 -2.88 -2.19
N TRP A 214 9.86 -2.75 -1.18
CA TRP A 214 10.93 -1.75 -1.20
C TRP A 214 12.03 -2.06 -2.23
N GLU A 215 12.22 -3.34 -2.55
CA GLU A 215 13.22 -3.80 -3.54
C GLU A 215 12.64 -3.83 -4.96
N GLU A 216 11.31 -3.79 -5.12
CA GLU A 216 10.63 -3.91 -6.41
C GLU A 216 10.17 -2.57 -6.96
N GLU A 217 10.35 -2.37 -8.26
CA GLU A 217 9.75 -1.24 -8.95
C GLU A 217 8.27 -1.52 -9.24
N LYS A 218 7.37 -0.82 -8.54
CA LYS A 218 5.95 -0.80 -8.86
C LYS A 218 5.61 0.42 -9.68
N GLN A 219 4.81 0.21 -10.73
CA GLN A 219 4.32 1.29 -11.57
C GLN A 219 3.66 2.39 -10.73
N SER A 220 2.88 2.01 -9.70
CA SER A 220 2.15 2.91 -8.80
C SER A 220 3.02 3.59 -7.73
N GLY A 221 4.29 3.20 -7.60
CA GLY A 221 5.17 3.67 -6.52
C GLY A 221 4.93 3.02 -5.16
N TYR A 222 4.05 2.00 -5.07
CA TYR A 222 3.75 1.32 -3.81
C TYR A 222 5.00 0.69 -3.18
N VAL A 223 5.13 0.86 -1.87
CA VAL A 223 6.21 0.33 -1.02
C VAL A 223 5.62 -0.34 0.23
N GLY A 224 6.40 -1.21 0.88
CA GLY A 224 5.99 -1.98 2.06
C GLY A 224 6.53 -3.41 2.04
N VAL A 225 6.36 -4.15 3.13
CA VAL A 225 6.68 -5.59 3.18
C VAL A 225 5.39 -6.36 3.45
N HIS A 226 5.11 -7.40 2.67
CA HIS A 226 3.93 -8.24 2.88
C HIS A 226 4.35 -9.63 3.33
N ALA A 227 3.79 -10.10 4.43
CA ALA A 227 3.89 -11.47 4.88
C ALA A 227 2.60 -12.23 4.49
N LYS A 228 2.76 -13.34 3.78
CA LYS A 228 1.73 -14.36 3.66
C LYS A 228 2.02 -15.42 4.69
N ILE A 229 1.03 -15.74 5.52
CA ILE A 229 1.20 -16.68 6.63
C ILE A 229 0.19 -17.81 6.45
N LEU A 230 0.67 -19.04 6.35
CA LEU A 230 -0.15 -20.24 6.37
C LEU A 230 -0.44 -20.60 7.84
N PHE A 231 -1.61 -20.16 8.32
CA PHE A 231 -2.07 -20.41 9.69
C PHE A 231 -2.76 -21.77 9.78
N PRO A 232 -2.34 -22.66 10.70
CA PRO A 232 -3.09 -23.86 11.01
C PRO A 232 -4.33 -23.51 11.83
N ILE A 233 -5.48 -24.01 11.39
CA ILE A 233 -6.73 -23.96 12.13
C ILE A 233 -6.75 -25.20 13.01
N LYS A 234 -6.44 -25.05 14.30
CA LYS A 234 -6.59 -26.15 15.25
C LYS A 234 -8.08 -26.54 15.34
N GLY A 235 -8.40 -27.79 15.01
CA GLY A 235 -9.73 -28.34 15.20
C GLY A 235 -10.08 -28.41 16.69
N ILE A 236 -11.35 -28.19 17.02
CA ILE A 236 -11.89 -28.44 18.38
C ILE A 236 -11.87 -29.95 18.70
N ASN A 237 -11.76 -30.81 17.68
CA ASN A 237 -11.67 -32.26 17.80
C ASN A 237 -10.32 -32.74 17.24
N SER A 238 -9.56 -33.48 18.04
CA SER A 238 -8.17 -33.92 17.79
C SER A 238 -7.96 -34.88 16.63
N ASP A 239 -9.03 -35.35 16.00
CA ASP A 239 -9.00 -36.46 15.04
C ASP A 239 -9.25 -35.99 13.58
N GLU A 240 -9.54 -34.71 13.36
CA GLU A 240 -9.74 -34.13 12.02
C GLU A 240 -8.41 -33.65 11.42
N GLU A 241 -8.26 -33.78 10.10
CA GLU A 241 -7.11 -33.24 9.36
C GLU A 241 -6.91 -31.75 9.67
N THR A 242 -5.66 -31.34 9.91
CA THR A 242 -5.31 -29.93 10.13
C THR A 242 -5.75 -29.10 8.93
N ARG A 243 -6.72 -28.21 9.15
CA ARG A 243 -7.13 -27.21 8.16
C ARG A 243 -6.16 -26.02 8.20
N TYR A 244 -6.05 -25.31 7.09
CA TYR A 244 -5.20 -24.14 6.96
C TYR A 244 -5.95 -22.97 6.34
N ILE A 245 -5.54 -21.77 6.73
CA ILE A 245 -5.93 -20.51 6.12
C ILE A 245 -4.69 -19.68 5.82
N ILE A 246 -4.68 -18.99 4.69
CA ILE A 246 -3.64 -18.03 4.33
C ILE A 246 -4.12 -16.65 4.80
N ALA A 247 -3.32 -16.01 5.64
CA ALA A 247 -3.51 -14.63 6.10
C ALA A 247 -2.46 -13.70 5.48
N GLU A 248 -2.79 -12.42 5.38
CA GLU A 248 -1.91 -11.37 4.87
C GLU A 248 -1.61 -10.34 5.96
N LEU A 249 -0.34 -10.18 6.31
CA LEU A 249 0.12 -9.13 7.21
C LEU A 249 1.01 -8.16 6.43
N GLN A 250 0.65 -6.88 6.43
CA GLN A 250 1.43 -5.84 5.75
C GLN A 250 2.26 -5.08 6.79
N ILE A 251 3.47 -4.67 6.42
CA ILE A 251 4.38 -3.90 7.28
C ILE A 251 4.70 -2.61 6.54
N HIS A 252 4.45 -1.49 7.19
CA HIS A 252 4.58 -0.15 6.62
C HIS A 252 5.37 0.77 7.53
N LEU A 253 6.00 1.77 6.91
CA LEU A 253 6.42 2.95 7.65
C LEU A 253 5.20 3.83 7.95
N ASP A 254 5.22 4.54 9.06
CA ASP A 254 4.20 5.49 9.48
C ASP A 254 3.91 6.56 8.42
N CYS A 255 4.94 7.06 7.72
CA CYS A 255 4.82 8.01 6.64
C CYS A 255 4.03 7.47 5.43
N ILE A 256 3.90 6.15 5.32
CA ILE A 256 3.12 5.46 4.28
C ILE A 256 1.73 5.09 4.77
N MET A 257 1.62 4.60 6.00
CA MET A 257 0.40 4.14 6.64
C MET A 257 0.44 4.51 8.12
N ASP A 258 -0.40 5.44 8.55
CA ASP A 258 -0.49 5.90 9.96
C ASP A 258 -1.78 5.41 10.67
N GLY A 259 -2.56 4.55 10.00
CA GLY A 259 -3.86 4.08 10.51
C GLY A 259 -5.03 5.04 10.23
N THR A 260 -4.81 6.12 9.50
CA THR A 260 -5.87 7.06 9.12
C THR A 260 -6.30 6.88 7.66
N PRO A 261 -7.54 7.30 7.30
CA PRO A 261 -7.97 7.40 5.90
C PRO A 261 -7.10 8.32 5.03
N GLU A 262 -6.36 9.24 5.66
CA GLU A 262 -5.51 10.23 4.99
C GLU A 262 -4.09 9.74 4.72
N SER A 263 -3.72 8.57 5.23
CA SER A 263 -2.44 7.95 4.91
C SER A 263 -2.25 7.78 3.41
N VAL A 264 -1.00 7.87 2.94
CA VAL A 264 -0.66 7.69 1.52
C VAL A 264 -1.20 6.36 0.97
N LYS A 265 -1.11 5.27 1.74
CA LYS A 265 -1.66 3.98 1.34
C LYS A 265 -3.18 4.02 1.13
N GLU A 266 -3.96 4.61 2.04
CA GLU A 266 -5.41 4.65 1.90
C GLU A 266 -5.85 5.61 0.79
N ARG A 267 -5.21 6.77 0.66
CA ARG A 267 -5.45 7.70 -0.45
C ARG A 267 -5.17 7.07 -1.82
N THR A 268 -4.04 6.36 -1.96
CA THR A 268 -3.73 5.61 -3.19
C THR A 268 -4.67 4.43 -3.42
N HIS A 269 -5.23 3.83 -2.37
CA HIS A 269 -6.28 2.83 -2.50
C HIS A 269 -7.56 3.42 -3.09
N VAL A 270 -7.99 4.59 -2.62
CA VAL A 270 -9.15 5.33 -3.16
C VAL A 270 -8.94 5.64 -4.64
N LEU A 271 -7.78 6.22 -4.99
CA LEU A 271 -7.39 6.46 -6.39
C LEU A 271 -7.55 5.20 -7.26
N TYR A 272 -7.07 4.07 -6.76
CA TYR A 272 -7.15 2.81 -7.47
C TYR A 272 -8.57 2.22 -7.58
N GLU A 273 -9.45 2.46 -6.60
CA GLU A 273 -10.86 2.07 -6.72
C GLU A 273 -11.63 2.99 -7.68
N SER A 274 -11.30 4.30 -7.75
CA SER A 274 -11.88 5.24 -8.72
C SER A 274 -11.54 4.86 -10.18
N LEU A 275 -10.31 4.41 -10.45
CA LEU A 275 -9.93 3.81 -11.74
C LEU A 275 -10.89 2.70 -12.18
N ARG A 276 -11.31 1.87 -11.22
CA ARG A 276 -12.12 0.68 -11.48
C ARG A 276 -13.57 1.02 -11.78
N SER A 277 -14.07 2.16 -11.32
CA SER A 277 -15.45 2.60 -11.56
C SER A 277 -15.60 3.43 -12.83
N GLU A 278 -14.59 4.21 -13.25
CA GLU A 278 -14.80 5.33 -14.18
C GLU A 278 -14.04 5.27 -15.52
N ASN A 279 -13.36 4.15 -15.85
CA ASN A 279 -12.56 4.02 -17.10
C ASN A 279 -11.47 5.09 -17.27
N HIS A 280 -10.93 5.62 -16.17
CA HIS A 280 -9.77 6.51 -16.19
C HIS A 280 -8.51 5.81 -16.71
N ASP A 281 -7.57 6.57 -17.27
CA ASP A 281 -6.31 6.04 -17.78
C ASP A 281 -5.45 5.49 -16.61
N PRO A 282 -5.13 4.18 -16.59
CA PRO A 282 -4.28 3.58 -15.56
C PRO A 282 -2.93 4.27 -15.38
N VAL A 283 -2.37 4.87 -16.43
CA VAL A 283 -1.08 5.55 -16.39
C VAL A 283 -1.14 6.81 -15.54
N PHE A 284 -2.16 7.66 -15.72
CA PHE A 284 -2.30 8.90 -14.93
C PHE A 284 -2.39 8.62 -13.44
N MET A 285 -3.14 7.59 -13.08
CA MET A 285 -3.40 7.23 -11.69
C MET A 285 -2.22 6.55 -11.04
N SER A 286 -1.45 5.79 -11.82
CA SER A 286 -0.17 5.27 -11.40
C SER A 286 0.82 6.41 -11.10
N ASN A 287 0.83 7.47 -11.91
CA ASN A 287 1.70 8.62 -11.72
C ASN A 287 1.27 9.47 -10.52
N ALA A 288 -0.04 9.72 -10.34
CA ALA A 288 -0.58 10.39 -9.16
C ALA A 288 -0.25 9.62 -7.87
N SER A 289 -0.43 8.29 -7.88
CA SER A 289 -0.08 7.46 -6.73
C SER A 289 1.40 7.54 -6.40
N LYS A 290 2.27 7.47 -7.42
CA LYS A 290 3.71 7.55 -7.23
C LYS A 290 4.15 8.89 -6.65
N LEU A 291 3.50 9.98 -7.03
CA LEU A 291 3.73 11.30 -6.45
C LEU A 291 3.39 11.35 -4.95
N LEU A 292 2.27 10.74 -4.54
CA LEU A 292 1.90 10.66 -3.12
C LEU A 292 2.95 9.87 -2.32
N PHE A 293 3.39 8.72 -2.84
CA PHE A 293 4.49 7.96 -2.24
C PHE A 293 5.77 8.80 -2.16
N LEU A 294 6.22 9.40 -3.27
CA LEU A 294 7.40 10.27 -3.29
C LEU A 294 7.34 11.35 -2.21
N THR A 295 6.20 12.03 -2.09
CA THR A 295 6.01 13.12 -1.13
C THR A 295 6.22 12.66 0.31
N ALA A 296 5.66 11.50 0.68
CA ALA A 296 5.88 10.90 1.99
C ALA A 296 7.35 10.51 2.22
N LEU A 297 8.00 9.88 1.24
CA LEU A 297 9.40 9.47 1.37
C LEU A 297 10.34 10.69 1.51
N LYS A 298 10.11 11.77 0.73
CA LYS A 298 10.87 13.03 0.85
C LYS A 298 10.73 13.65 2.24
N LYS A 299 9.50 13.74 2.75
CA LYS A 299 9.21 14.28 4.09
C LYS A 299 9.92 13.46 5.17
N TYR A 300 9.83 12.13 5.08
CA TYR A 300 10.50 11.21 6.00
C TYR A 300 12.02 11.46 6.03
N VAL A 301 12.68 11.36 4.87
CA VAL A 301 14.15 11.50 4.78
C VAL A 301 14.61 12.90 5.21
N SER A 302 13.85 13.95 4.89
CA SER A 302 14.21 15.33 5.27
C SER A 302 14.16 15.57 6.78
N ASN A 303 13.20 14.97 7.48
CA ASN A 303 13.06 15.12 8.93
C ASN A 303 14.18 14.39 9.68
N GLU A 304 14.55 13.17 9.26
CA GLU A 304 15.64 12.40 9.86
C GLU A 304 17.01 13.10 9.71
N HIS A 305 17.25 13.73 8.56
CA HIS A 305 18.48 14.51 8.34
C HIS A 305 18.56 15.75 9.23
N GLN A 306 17.43 16.31 9.69
CA GLN A 306 17.44 17.41 10.66
C GLN A 306 17.77 16.94 12.07
N ILE A 307 17.41 15.71 12.43
CA ILE A 307 17.70 15.15 13.76
C ILE A 307 19.20 14.84 13.88
N SER A 308 19.79 14.19 12.87
CA SER A 308 21.23 13.83 12.88
C SER A 308 22.23 15.00 12.85
N ILE A 309 21.79 16.22 12.51
CA ILE A 309 22.64 17.44 12.54
C ILE A 309 22.64 18.09 13.94
N ASN A 310 21.63 17.79 14.77
CA ASN A 310 21.44 18.42 16.08
C ASN A 310 21.87 17.52 17.26
N GLU A 311 22.29 16.29 17.00
CA GLU A 311 22.90 15.35 17.97
C GLU A 311 24.43 15.36 17.88
#